data_AF-A0A9P1FQ58-F1
#
_entry.id   AF-A0A9P1FQ58-F1
#
_cell.length_a   1.000
_cell.length_b   1.000
_cell.length_c   1.000
_cell.angle_alpha   90.00
_cell.angle_beta   90.00
_cell.angle_gamma   90.00
#
_symmetry.space_group_name_H-M   'P 1'
#
loop_
_entity.id
_entity.type
_entity.pdbx_description
1 polymer ?
#
loop_
_entity_poly.entity_id
_entity_poly.type
_entity_poly.pdbx_seq_one_letter_code
_entity_poly.pdbx_strand_id
1 'polypeptide(L)'
;MLSQAEQGMKLFKAAEATAAEYDREAAEQYRKEIEARITCLEFEAARLTGKDNKKERSAKGKEVAELRAEHRYVDACKISKGLEPKFGNFVTKAAVVPEIVPEPIQQVIETKPSKKENKKEKKQENAAGLSPAETKELEDLKQRIVERKAILKEEGLSGGQQNKDEEIVKMVARMNELKEKQEPGSSKKDKDAKKDTKKKTPLSPEEQRDYVNLQGEVEVYKAKLRNEFGYSNKEMKADPDLQDMEARLAAFQRRA
;
A
#
# COMPACT_ATOMS: atom_id res chain seq x y z
N MET A 1 -42.01 -21.61 -23.40
CA MET A 1 -40.94 -20.96 -22.62
C MET A 1 -40.38 -21.81 -21.47
N LEU A 2 -41.09 -22.80 -20.91
CA LEU A 2 -40.53 -23.68 -19.86
C LEU A 2 -39.34 -24.56 -20.33
N SER A 3 -39.33 -24.98 -21.61
CA SER A 3 -38.27 -25.85 -22.15
C SER A 3 -36.90 -25.17 -22.27
N GLN A 4 -36.84 -23.86 -22.56
CA GLN A 4 -35.57 -23.12 -22.56
C GLN A 4 -35.03 -22.89 -21.14
N ALA A 5 -35.91 -22.68 -20.16
CA ALA A 5 -35.52 -22.58 -18.76
C ALA A 5 -34.97 -23.91 -18.22
N GLU A 6 -35.58 -25.05 -18.59
CA GLU A 6 -35.07 -26.38 -18.25
C GLU A 6 -33.74 -26.69 -18.95
N GLN A 7 -33.58 -26.32 -20.24
CA GLN A 7 -32.31 -26.49 -20.95
C GLN A 7 -31.20 -25.61 -20.36
N GLY A 8 -31.52 -24.38 -19.96
CA GLY A 8 -30.58 -23.49 -19.25
C GLY A 8 -30.16 -24.05 -17.88
N MET A 9 -31.11 -24.58 -17.10
CA MET A 9 -30.83 -25.25 -15.82
C MET A 9 -29.99 -26.52 -16.00
N LYS A 10 -30.21 -27.27 -17.08
CA LYS A 10 -29.45 -28.50 -17.39
C LYS A 10 -28.01 -28.18 -17.80
N LEU A 11 -27.80 -27.10 -18.55
CA LEU A 11 -26.46 -26.57 -18.86
C LEU A 11 -25.73 -26.08 -17.60
N PHE A 12 -26.42 -25.39 -16.70
CA PHE A 12 -25.85 -24.92 -15.44
C PHE A 12 -25.42 -26.08 -14.53
N LYS A 13 -26.26 -27.11 -14.40
CA LYS A 13 -25.94 -28.33 -13.64
C LYS A 13 -24.80 -29.15 -14.27
N ALA A 14 -24.71 -29.18 -15.60
CA ALA A 14 -23.61 -29.85 -16.30
C ALA A 14 -22.28 -29.07 -16.15
N ALA A 15 -22.33 -27.74 -16.14
CA ALA A 15 -21.18 -26.89 -15.86
C ALA A 15 -20.72 -27.01 -14.39
N GLU A 16 -21.65 -27.11 -13.44
CA GLU A 16 -21.35 -27.33 -12.02
C GLU A 16 -20.76 -28.73 -11.77
N ALA A 17 -21.23 -29.75 -12.51
CA ALA A 17 -20.69 -31.11 -12.45
C ALA A 17 -19.31 -31.29 -13.10
N THR A 18 -18.83 -30.30 -13.86
CA THR A 18 -17.49 -30.28 -14.48
C THR A 18 -16.55 -29.28 -13.79
N ALA A 19 -17.03 -28.54 -12.79
CA ALA A 19 -16.22 -27.63 -12.00
C ALA A 19 -15.21 -28.41 -11.15
N ALA A 20 -13.99 -27.89 -11.05
CA ALA A 20 -12.95 -28.49 -10.21
C ALA A 20 -13.44 -28.64 -8.76
N GLU A 21 -13.20 -29.80 -8.16
CA GLU A 21 -13.48 -30.01 -6.74
C GLU A 21 -12.29 -29.53 -5.91
N TYR A 22 -12.61 -28.73 -4.88
CA TYR A 22 -11.63 -28.16 -3.96
C TYR A 22 -11.83 -28.73 -2.55
N ASP A 23 -10.75 -29.00 -1.84
CA ASP A 23 -10.77 -29.35 -0.42
C ASP A 23 -11.10 -28.13 0.43
N ARG A 24 -12.40 -27.87 0.59
CA ARG A 24 -12.90 -26.75 1.38
C ARG A 24 -12.58 -26.90 2.86
N GLU A 25 -12.55 -28.12 3.39
CA GLU A 25 -12.25 -28.39 4.80
C GLU A 25 -10.79 -28.11 5.12
N ALA A 26 -9.86 -28.64 4.31
CA ALA A 26 -8.43 -28.37 4.48
C ALA A 26 -8.08 -26.90 4.25
N ALA A 27 -8.73 -26.24 3.27
CA ALA A 27 -8.58 -24.82 3.04
C ALA A 27 -9.06 -23.99 4.25
N GLU A 28 -10.21 -24.33 4.84
CA GLU A 28 -10.73 -23.62 6.01
C GLU A 28 -9.87 -23.82 7.25
N GLN A 29 -9.39 -25.05 7.49
CA GLN A 29 -8.47 -25.34 8.60
C GLN A 29 -7.17 -24.56 8.45
N TYR A 30 -6.56 -24.59 7.26
CA TYR A 30 -5.33 -23.83 6.99
C TYR A 30 -5.53 -22.33 7.18
N ARG A 31 -6.65 -21.79 6.67
CA ARG A 31 -6.99 -20.38 6.88
C ARG A 31 -7.08 -20.04 8.37
N LYS A 32 -7.79 -20.85 9.16
CA LYS A 32 -7.94 -20.65 10.62
C LYS A 32 -6.60 -20.68 11.35
N GLU A 33 -5.71 -21.59 10.98
CA GLU A 33 -4.37 -21.70 11.58
C GLU A 33 -3.53 -20.44 11.29
N ILE A 34 -3.50 -19.99 10.04
CA ILE A 34 -2.74 -18.81 9.65
C ILE A 34 -3.35 -17.53 10.23
N GLU A 35 -4.68 -17.41 10.27
CA GLU A 35 -5.37 -16.29 10.93
C GLU A 35 -5.07 -16.25 12.43
N ALA A 36 -5.03 -17.40 13.11
CA ALA A 36 -4.64 -17.48 14.51
C ALA A 36 -3.17 -17.03 14.71
N ARG A 37 -2.26 -17.47 13.84
CA ARG A 37 -0.85 -17.05 13.89
C ARG A 37 -0.67 -15.55 13.63
N ILE A 38 -1.37 -15.01 12.64
CA ILE A 38 -1.40 -13.56 12.36
C ILE A 38 -1.92 -12.81 13.58
N THR A 39 -3.01 -13.27 14.20
CA THR A 39 -3.60 -12.64 15.39
C THR A 39 -2.60 -12.65 16.56
N CYS A 40 -1.90 -13.76 16.79
CA CYS A 40 -0.84 -13.84 17.79
C CYS A 40 0.30 -12.85 17.51
N LEU A 41 0.80 -12.79 16.28
CA LEU A 41 1.89 -11.89 15.89
C LEU A 41 1.48 -10.41 16.01
N GLU A 42 0.24 -10.07 15.63
CA GLU A 42 -0.31 -8.72 15.78
C GLU A 42 -0.46 -8.34 17.26
N PHE A 43 -0.91 -9.27 18.12
CA PHE A 43 -0.99 -9.06 19.55
C PHE A 43 0.40 -8.88 20.19
N GLU A 44 1.36 -9.72 19.81
CA GLU A 44 2.74 -9.59 20.27
C GLU A 44 3.38 -8.28 19.80
N ALA A 45 3.14 -7.87 18.55
CA ALA A 45 3.60 -6.59 18.02
C ALA A 45 2.98 -5.41 18.77
N ALA A 46 1.71 -5.50 19.18
CA ALA A 46 1.04 -4.49 19.98
C ALA A 46 1.62 -4.37 21.40
N ARG A 47 2.10 -5.48 21.98
CA ARG A 47 2.78 -5.49 23.29
C ARG A 47 4.21 -4.92 23.23
N LEU A 48 4.84 -4.94 22.06
CA LEU A 48 6.15 -4.34 21.82
C LEU A 48 6.07 -2.81 21.68
N THR A 49 5.93 -2.14 22.82
CA THR A 49 5.93 -0.68 22.94
C THR A 49 7.34 -0.13 23.17
N GLY A 50 7.53 1.19 23.09
CA GLY A 50 8.84 1.84 23.26
C GLY A 50 9.67 1.96 21.97
N LYS A 51 10.73 2.79 22.03
CA LYS A 51 11.62 3.06 20.89
C LYS A 51 12.55 1.89 20.57
N ASP A 52 13.02 1.20 21.60
CA ASP A 52 14.00 0.10 21.47
C ASP A 52 13.40 -1.11 20.76
N ASN A 53 12.11 -1.38 20.98
CA ASN A 53 11.38 -2.50 20.37
C ASN A 53 10.89 -2.22 18.93
N LYS A 54 11.25 -1.07 18.33
CA LYS A 54 10.81 -0.69 16.98
C LYS A 54 11.23 -1.71 15.92
N LYS A 55 12.44 -2.28 16.04
CA LYS A 55 12.95 -3.29 15.10
C LYS A 55 12.13 -4.58 15.18
N GLU A 56 11.86 -5.07 16.38
CA GLU A 56 11.09 -6.30 16.61
C GLU A 56 9.63 -6.16 16.19
N ARG A 57 8.98 -5.02 16.52
CA ARG A 57 7.62 -4.74 16.04
C ARG A 57 7.56 -4.69 14.52
N SER A 58 8.57 -4.10 13.87
CA SER A 58 8.67 -4.09 12.41
C SER A 58 8.93 -5.48 11.83
N ALA A 59 9.67 -6.35 12.53
CA ALA A 59 9.90 -7.73 12.10
C ALA A 59 8.61 -8.56 12.15
N LYS A 60 7.84 -8.46 13.25
CA LYS A 60 6.52 -9.11 13.36
C LYS A 60 5.54 -8.62 12.30
N GLY A 61 5.55 -7.33 12.00
CA GLY A 61 4.75 -6.78 10.90
C GLY A 61 5.13 -7.33 9.51
N LYS A 62 6.41 -7.66 9.28
CA LYS A 62 6.84 -8.33 8.05
C LYS A 62 6.39 -9.79 8.02
N GLU A 63 6.53 -10.52 9.12
CA GLU A 63 6.06 -11.90 9.22
C GLU A 63 4.55 -12.01 8.97
N VAL A 64 3.76 -11.09 9.53
CA VAL A 64 2.32 -11.00 9.23
C VAL A 64 2.05 -10.74 7.74
N ALA A 65 2.84 -9.86 7.10
CA ALA A 65 2.69 -9.59 5.68
C ALA A 65 3.06 -10.81 4.81
N GLU A 66 4.10 -11.55 5.18
CA GLU A 66 4.52 -12.79 4.52
C GLU A 66 3.46 -13.88 4.64
N LEU A 67 2.92 -14.11 5.84
CA LEU A 67 1.82 -15.05 6.06
C LEU A 67 0.57 -14.70 5.25
N ARG A 68 0.25 -13.40 5.12
CA ARG A 68 -0.87 -12.93 4.28
C ARG A 68 -0.60 -13.08 2.78
N ALA A 69 0.66 -13.02 2.36
CA ALA A 69 1.07 -13.14 0.96
C ALA A 69 1.29 -14.59 0.51
N GLU A 70 1.39 -15.54 1.45
CA GLU A 70 1.61 -16.94 1.16
C GLU A 70 0.54 -17.49 0.20
N HIS A 71 0.98 -18.06 -0.92
CA HIS A 71 0.09 -18.53 -1.99
C HIS A 71 -0.98 -19.50 -1.50
N ARG A 72 -0.60 -20.38 -0.56
CA ARG A 72 -1.51 -21.33 0.07
C ARG A 72 -2.58 -20.62 0.90
N TYR A 73 -2.21 -19.59 1.68
CA TYR A 73 -3.18 -18.81 2.46
C TYR A 73 -4.11 -18.00 1.54
N VAL A 74 -3.57 -17.39 0.48
CA VAL A 74 -4.36 -16.67 -0.53
C VAL A 74 -5.41 -17.59 -1.17
N ASP A 75 -5.02 -18.80 -1.56
CA ASP A 75 -5.92 -19.78 -2.13
C ASP A 75 -6.95 -20.30 -1.12
N ALA A 76 -6.55 -20.54 0.13
CA ALA A 76 -7.45 -20.89 1.21
C ALA A 76 -8.54 -19.82 1.43
N CYS A 77 -8.14 -18.54 1.43
CA CYS A 77 -9.09 -17.43 1.50
C CYS A 77 -10.04 -17.38 0.30
N LYS A 78 -9.55 -17.66 -0.91
CA LYS A 78 -10.39 -17.69 -2.12
C LYS A 78 -11.41 -18.83 -2.10
N ILE A 79 -10.95 -20.04 -1.80
CA ILE A 79 -11.81 -21.23 -1.71
C ILE A 79 -12.89 -21.03 -0.64
N SER A 80 -12.52 -20.45 0.51
CA SER A 80 -13.50 -20.15 1.57
C SER A 80 -14.56 -19.10 1.18
N LYS A 81 -14.30 -18.32 0.13
CA LYS A 81 -15.25 -17.34 -0.45
C LYS A 81 -15.99 -17.91 -1.67
N GLY A 82 -15.81 -19.19 -1.99
CA GLY A 82 -16.38 -19.82 -3.18
C GLY A 82 -15.71 -19.38 -4.49
N LEU A 83 -14.50 -18.82 -4.43
CA LEU A 83 -13.71 -18.44 -5.61
C LEU A 83 -12.67 -19.51 -5.91
N GLU A 84 -12.29 -19.62 -7.19
CA GLU A 84 -11.25 -20.55 -7.62
C GLU A 84 -9.86 -20.15 -7.07
N PRO A 85 -9.05 -21.12 -6.62
CA PRO A 85 -7.69 -20.87 -6.15
C PRO A 85 -6.84 -20.29 -7.27
N LYS A 86 -6.03 -19.28 -6.96
CA LYS A 86 -5.14 -18.62 -7.91
C LYS A 86 -3.92 -19.46 -8.25
N PHE A 87 -3.39 -20.19 -7.26
CA PHE A 87 -2.12 -20.91 -7.36
C PHE A 87 -2.31 -22.43 -7.35
N GLY A 88 -3.54 -22.91 -7.49
CA GLY A 88 -3.84 -24.34 -7.58
C GLY A 88 -3.70 -25.12 -6.26
N ASN A 89 -3.64 -24.45 -5.10
CA ASN A 89 -3.64 -25.15 -3.83
C ASN A 89 -5.04 -25.70 -3.49
N PHE A 90 -5.08 -26.82 -2.76
CA PHE A 90 -6.31 -27.50 -2.31
C PHE A 90 -7.22 -28.03 -3.43
N VAL A 91 -6.69 -28.28 -4.63
CA VAL A 91 -7.43 -28.96 -5.70
C VAL A 91 -7.42 -30.47 -5.43
N THR A 92 -8.58 -31.09 -5.22
CA THR A 92 -8.73 -32.54 -4.96
C THR A 92 -9.17 -33.32 -6.19
N LYS A 93 -9.95 -32.70 -7.07
CA LYS A 93 -10.11 -33.15 -8.46
C LYS A 93 -9.94 -31.97 -9.40
N ALA A 94 -8.90 -32.03 -10.22
CA ALA A 94 -8.74 -31.09 -11.32
C ALA A 94 -9.94 -31.24 -12.27
N ALA A 95 -10.50 -30.11 -12.74
CA ALA A 95 -11.51 -30.15 -13.79
C ALA A 95 -10.95 -30.94 -14.98
N VAL A 96 -11.61 -32.02 -15.36
CA VAL A 96 -11.31 -32.72 -16.62
C VAL A 96 -11.81 -31.81 -17.73
N VAL A 97 -10.91 -31.00 -18.27
CA VAL A 97 -11.10 -30.35 -19.56
C VAL A 97 -11.09 -31.48 -20.59
N PRO A 98 -12.16 -31.72 -21.38
CA PRO A 98 -12.04 -32.59 -22.55
C PRO A 98 -10.93 -32.03 -23.43
N GLU A 99 -9.94 -32.87 -23.73
CA GLU A 99 -8.77 -32.59 -24.55
C GLU A 99 -9.21 -32.11 -25.93
N ILE A 100 -9.30 -30.79 -26.11
CA ILE A 100 -9.31 -30.15 -27.42
C ILE A 100 -7.86 -29.81 -27.72
N VAL A 101 -7.27 -30.59 -28.62
CA VAL A 101 -5.91 -30.45 -29.14
C VAL A 101 -5.65 -28.98 -29.52
N PRO A 102 -4.67 -28.29 -28.92
CA PRO A 102 -4.24 -26.99 -29.41
C PRO A 102 -3.34 -27.15 -30.63
N GLU A 103 -3.82 -26.73 -31.81
CA GLU A 103 -2.97 -26.50 -32.98
C GLU A 103 -1.99 -25.33 -32.70
N PRO A 104 -0.73 -25.43 -33.15
CA PRO A 104 0.32 -24.45 -32.83
C PRO A 104 0.22 -23.23 -33.77
N ILE A 105 0.09 -22.03 -33.21
CA ILE A 105 0.29 -20.79 -33.98
C ILE A 105 1.64 -20.17 -33.58
N GLN A 106 2.46 -20.01 -34.61
CA GLN A 106 3.86 -19.63 -34.59
C GLN A 106 4.11 -18.17 -34.18
N GLN A 107 5.30 -17.96 -33.65
CA GLN A 107 5.97 -16.70 -33.33
C GLN A 107 6.06 -15.76 -34.53
N VAL A 108 5.99 -14.45 -34.30
CA VAL A 108 6.78 -13.46 -35.05
C VAL A 108 7.21 -12.31 -34.14
N ILE A 109 8.53 -12.29 -33.90
CA ILE A 109 9.33 -11.16 -33.45
C ILE A 109 9.57 -10.29 -34.68
N GLU A 110 9.38 -8.97 -34.61
CA GLU A 110 10.02 -8.06 -35.57
C GLU A 110 10.31 -6.68 -34.96
N THR A 111 11.62 -6.40 -34.87
CA THR A 111 12.23 -5.12 -34.53
C THR A 111 12.46 -4.26 -35.78
N LYS A 112 12.03 -2.98 -35.72
CA LYS A 112 12.56 -1.72 -36.33
C LYS A 112 13.42 -1.77 -37.62
N PRO A 113 13.29 -0.76 -38.52
CA PRO A 113 14.27 0.35 -38.51
C PRO A 113 13.74 1.77 -38.90
N SER A 114 14.66 2.74 -38.77
CA SER A 114 14.53 4.21 -38.66
C SER A 114 14.57 5.05 -39.97
N LYS A 115 14.45 6.39 -39.76
CA LYS A 115 14.93 7.59 -40.54
C LYS A 115 13.95 8.17 -41.58
N LYS A 116 13.83 9.49 -41.85
CA LYS A 116 14.62 10.72 -41.55
C LYS A 116 13.82 12.00 -41.95
N GLU A 117 14.06 13.12 -41.24
CA GLU A 117 14.20 14.56 -41.64
C GLU A 117 13.19 15.20 -42.66
N ASN A 118 12.68 16.44 -42.51
CA ASN A 118 13.44 17.70 -42.43
C ASN A 118 12.57 18.97 -42.09
N LYS A 119 13.11 19.84 -41.23
CA LYS A 119 13.17 21.33 -41.25
C LYS A 119 11.93 22.21 -41.55
N LYS A 120 11.55 23.05 -40.57
CA LYS A 120 11.64 24.53 -40.69
C LYS A 120 11.53 25.24 -39.33
N GLU A 121 12.47 26.14 -39.09
CA GLU A 121 12.58 27.02 -37.93
C GLU A 121 11.44 28.05 -37.91
N LYS A 122 10.89 28.34 -36.72
CA LYS A 122 10.47 29.70 -36.39
C LYS A 122 10.57 29.99 -34.89
N LYS A 123 11.32 31.04 -34.63
CA LYS A 123 11.65 31.73 -33.39
C LYS A 123 10.39 32.31 -32.72
N GLN A 124 10.23 32.07 -31.41
CA GLN A 124 9.45 32.88 -30.44
C GLN A 124 9.85 32.38 -29.05
N GLU A 125 10.81 33.04 -28.39
CA GLU A 125 10.57 34.12 -27.43
C GLU A 125 9.71 33.70 -26.23
N ASN A 126 10.40 33.54 -25.10
CA ASN A 126 9.95 33.73 -23.71
C ASN A 126 8.48 33.38 -23.40
N ALA A 127 8.25 32.11 -23.07
CA ALA A 127 7.27 31.75 -22.06
C ALA A 127 8.02 30.96 -20.99
N ALA A 128 7.87 31.36 -19.72
CA ALA A 128 8.37 30.60 -18.59
C ALA A 128 7.83 29.16 -18.64
N GLY A 129 8.70 28.18 -18.90
CA GLY A 129 8.35 26.76 -18.99
C GLY A 129 9.33 25.96 -19.86
N LEU A 130 9.58 24.69 -19.47
CA LEU A 130 10.49 23.75 -20.16
C LEU A 130 10.28 23.72 -21.68
N SER A 131 11.38 23.57 -22.44
CA SER A 131 11.28 23.31 -23.88
C SER A 131 10.66 21.92 -24.17
N PRO A 132 10.08 21.69 -25.37
CA PRO A 132 9.51 20.39 -25.74
C PRO A 132 10.49 19.20 -25.65
N ALA A 133 11.79 19.47 -25.73
CA ALA A 133 12.83 18.45 -25.54
C ALA A 133 13.03 18.12 -24.06
N GLU A 134 12.97 19.13 -23.19
CA GLU A 134 13.13 18.97 -21.75
C GLU A 134 11.87 18.38 -21.07
N THR A 135 10.67 18.63 -21.61
CA THR A 135 9.44 17.93 -21.16
C THR A 135 9.49 16.44 -21.48
N LYS A 136 9.96 16.09 -22.68
CA LYS A 136 10.19 14.69 -23.06
C LYS A 136 11.25 14.03 -22.18
N GLU A 137 12.33 14.75 -21.86
CA GLU A 137 13.35 14.27 -20.92
C GLU A 137 12.76 14.01 -19.52
N LEU A 138 11.83 14.85 -19.05
CA LEU A 138 11.16 14.68 -17.76
C LEU A 138 10.20 13.48 -17.73
N GLU A 139 9.50 13.20 -18.82
CA GLU A 139 8.68 11.98 -18.98
C GLU A 139 9.55 10.72 -19.09
N ASP A 140 10.61 10.76 -19.89
CA ASP A 140 11.58 9.68 -20.03
C ASP A 140 12.29 9.38 -18.69
N LEU A 141 12.62 10.40 -17.90
CA LEU A 141 13.20 10.21 -16.56
C LEU A 141 12.23 9.55 -15.59
N LYS A 142 10.94 9.92 -15.60
CA LYS A 142 9.91 9.24 -14.78
C LYS A 142 9.82 7.76 -15.16
N GLN A 143 9.78 7.46 -16.45
CA GLN A 143 9.69 6.10 -16.95
C GLN A 143 10.93 5.27 -16.58
N ARG A 144 12.14 5.83 -16.78
CA ARG A 144 13.40 5.17 -16.39
C ARG A 144 13.54 4.94 -14.89
N ILE A 145 13.05 5.85 -14.05
CA ILE A 145 13.02 5.64 -12.59
C ILE A 145 12.13 4.45 -12.24
N VAL A 146 10.97 4.30 -12.88
CA VAL A 146 10.06 3.16 -12.65
C VAL A 146 10.69 1.86 -13.13
N GLU A 147 11.26 1.85 -14.33
CA GLU A 147 11.94 0.66 -14.90
C GLU A 147 13.14 0.24 -14.05
N ARG A 148 13.99 1.18 -13.64
CA ARG A 148 15.13 0.88 -12.76
C ARG A 148 14.69 0.35 -11.40
N LYS A 149 13.61 0.89 -10.83
CA LYS A 149 13.01 0.36 -9.59
C LYS A 149 12.42 -1.04 -9.77
N ALA A 150 11.88 -1.35 -10.95
CA ALA A 150 11.39 -2.69 -11.27
C ALA A 150 12.55 -3.68 -11.38
N ILE A 151 13.63 -3.34 -12.09
CA ILE A 151 14.84 -4.18 -12.19
C ILE A 151 15.44 -4.43 -10.81
N LEU A 152 15.62 -3.39 -10.00
CA LEU A 152 16.16 -3.55 -8.65
C LEU A 152 15.22 -4.38 -7.75
N LYS A 153 13.92 -4.43 -8.05
CA LYS A 153 12.96 -5.32 -7.36
C LYS A 153 13.15 -6.77 -7.77
N GLU A 154 13.41 -7.02 -9.05
CA GLU A 154 13.73 -8.36 -9.59
C GLU A 154 15.08 -8.87 -9.08
N GLU A 155 16.06 -7.98 -8.91
CA GLU A 155 17.34 -8.26 -8.25
C GLU A 155 17.20 -8.46 -6.72
N GLY A 156 15.98 -8.37 -6.18
CA GLY A 156 15.68 -8.64 -4.78
C GLY A 156 16.04 -7.50 -3.82
N LEU A 157 16.39 -6.30 -4.32
CA LEU A 157 16.63 -5.15 -3.44
C LEU A 157 15.31 -4.64 -2.86
N SER A 158 15.30 -4.45 -1.54
CA SER A 158 14.17 -3.83 -0.84
C SER A 158 13.98 -2.37 -1.29
N GLY A 159 12.75 -1.85 -1.22
CA GLY A 159 12.47 -0.47 -1.63
C GLY A 159 13.33 0.60 -0.94
N GLY A 160 13.79 0.34 0.29
CA GLY A 160 14.74 1.22 0.99
C GLY A 160 16.16 1.20 0.41
N GLN A 161 16.58 0.08 -0.19
CA GLN A 161 17.84 -0.05 -0.93
C GLN A 161 17.71 0.52 -2.34
N GLN A 162 16.57 0.32 -3.01
CA GLN A 162 16.28 0.94 -4.32
C GLN A 162 16.38 2.47 -4.28
N ASN A 163 15.88 3.09 -3.20
CA ASN A 163 15.97 4.55 -3.02
C ASN A 163 17.39 5.06 -2.76
N LYS A 164 18.36 4.18 -2.51
CA LYS A 164 19.78 4.50 -2.34
C LYS A 164 20.62 4.17 -3.58
N ASP A 165 20.03 3.53 -4.58
CA ASP A 165 20.71 3.26 -5.85
C ASP A 165 21.16 4.60 -6.46
N GLU A 166 22.45 4.68 -6.77
CA GLU A 166 23.06 5.94 -7.22
C GLU A 166 22.44 6.45 -8.52
N GLU A 167 22.00 5.55 -9.40
CA GLU A 167 21.32 5.94 -10.63
C GLU A 167 19.93 6.51 -10.36
N ILE A 168 19.14 5.89 -9.48
CA ILE A 168 17.85 6.44 -9.05
C ILE A 168 18.01 7.81 -8.41
N VAL A 169 19.00 8.01 -7.54
CA VAL A 169 19.25 9.31 -6.90
C VAL A 169 19.62 10.36 -7.95
N LYS A 170 20.51 10.05 -8.90
CA LYS A 170 20.89 10.94 -10.00
C LYS A 170 19.70 11.29 -10.90
N MET A 171 18.88 10.30 -11.28
CA MET A 171 17.70 10.51 -12.12
C MET A 171 16.63 11.36 -11.41
N VAL A 172 16.41 11.14 -10.12
CA VAL A 172 15.46 11.95 -9.31
C VAL A 172 15.97 13.38 -9.12
N ALA A 173 17.28 13.57 -8.93
CA ALA A 173 17.88 14.90 -8.85
C ALA A 173 17.67 15.69 -10.15
N ARG A 174 18.00 15.08 -11.30
CA ARG A 174 17.79 15.68 -12.63
C ARG A 174 16.30 15.93 -12.92
N MET A 175 15.42 15.01 -12.51
CA MET A 175 13.97 15.21 -12.61
C MET A 175 13.50 16.41 -11.78
N ASN A 176 14.01 16.58 -10.54
CA ASN A 176 13.65 17.71 -9.69
C ASN A 176 14.16 19.04 -10.26
N GLU A 177 15.37 19.08 -10.85
CA GLU A 177 15.89 20.25 -11.54
C GLU A 177 15.03 20.65 -12.74
N LEU A 178 14.58 19.68 -13.55
CA LEU A 178 13.67 19.95 -14.66
C LEU A 178 12.30 20.43 -14.15
N LYS A 179 11.79 19.88 -13.04
CA LYS A 179 10.54 20.35 -12.43
C LYS A 179 10.66 21.79 -11.92
N GLU A 180 11.78 22.18 -11.30
CA GLU A 180 12.04 23.58 -10.90
C GLU A 180 12.16 24.54 -12.08
N LYS A 181 12.68 24.07 -13.22
CA LYS A 181 12.74 24.88 -14.44
C LYS A 181 11.35 25.06 -15.07
N GLN A 182 10.49 24.05 -15.00
CA GLN A 182 9.11 24.13 -15.50
C GLN A 182 8.25 25.05 -14.64
N GLU A 183 8.40 24.91 -13.34
CA GLU A 183 7.61 25.54 -12.30
C GLU A 183 8.58 25.89 -11.16
N PRO A 184 9.10 27.13 -11.11
CA PRO A 184 9.99 27.54 -10.03
C PRO A 184 9.29 27.34 -8.68
N GLY A 185 9.82 26.46 -7.84
CA GLY A 185 9.19 26.02 -6.58
C GLY A 185 8.50 24.64 -6.61
N SER A 186 8.46 23.92 -7.73
CA SER A 186 7.81 22.60 -7.86
C SER A 186 8.58 21.44 -7.20
N SER A 187 9.89 21.59 -6.97
CA SER A 187 10.71 20.67 -6.16
C SER A 187 10.90 21.16 -4.71
N LYS A 188 10.67 22.46 -4.45
CA LYS A 188 10.47 22.97 -3.08
C LYS A 188 9.14 22.42 -2.57
N LYS A 189 9.18 21.34 -1.80
CA LYS A 189 8.13 21.05 -0.79
C LYS A 189 7.92 22.31 0.05
N ASP A 190 6.93 23.15 -0.28
CA ASP A 190 6.32 24.24 0.49
C ASP A 190 7.18 24.83 1.63
N LYS A 191 8.47 25.11 1.39
CA LYS A 191 9.38 25.50 2.48
C LYS A 191 9.52 27.00 2.66
N ASP A 192 8.95 27.82 1.76
CA ASP A 192 9.17 29.28 1.79
C ASP A 192 7.96 30.20 1.47
N ALA A 193 6.72 29.71 1.48
CA ALA A 193 5.54 30.57 1.19
C ALA A 193 4.65 30.90 2.41
N LYS A 194 5.17 30.82 3.64
CA LYS A 194 4.55 31.46 4.82
C LYS A 194 5.53 31.56 5.98
N LYS A 195 6.29 32.66 5.97
CA LYS A 195 6.52 33.44 7.18
C LYS A 195 5.11 33.72 7.75
N ASP A 196 4.89 33.29 8.99
CA ASP A 196 3.62 33.21 9.73
C ASP A 196 2.79 31.91 9.56
N THR A 197 2.72 31.16 10.68
CA THR A 197 1.86 30.01 11.04
C THR A 197 2.30 28.58 10.64
N LYS A 198 2.93 27.88 11.61
CA LYS A 198 2.91 26.42 11.89
C LYS A 198 3.31 25.46 10.76
N LYS A 199 4.62 25.21 10.60
CA LYS A 199 5.16 23.95 10.06
C LYS A 199 5.36 22.96 11.21
N LYS A 200 4.90 21.72 11.03
CA LYS A 200 5.00 20.61 11.99
C LYS A 200 6.45 20.19 12.18
N THR A 201 7.06 20.64 13.26
CA THR A 201 8.33 20.11 13.77
C THR A 201 8.03 18.81 14.50
N PRO A 202 8.72 17.69 14.20
CA PRO A 202 8.57 16.48 14.99
C PRO A 202 8.84 16.80 16.47
N LEU A 203 7.99 16.29 17.38
CA LEU A 203 8.06 16.62 18.81
C LEU A 203 9.48 16.44 19.33
N SER A 204 9.97 17.43 20.08
CA SER A 204 11.25 17.31 20.78
C SER A 204 11.21 16.12 21.75
N PRO A 205 12.37 15.57 22.16
CA PRO A 205 12.42 14.49 23.16
C PRO A 205 11.70 14.83 24.47
N GLU A 206 11.60 16.12 24.80
CA GLU A 206 10.88 16.64 25.96
C GLU A 206 9.37 16.70 25.70
N GLU A 207 8.94 17.27 24.57
CA GLU A 207 7.53 17.29 24.17
C GLU A 207 6.95 15.88 23.98
N GLN A 208 7.78 14.91 23.57
CA GLN A 208 7.36 13.51 23.46
C GLN A 208 7.12 12.88 24.84
N ARG A 209 7.86 13.28 25.88
CA ARG A 209 7.59 12.85 27.27
C ARG A 209 6.32 13.50 27.79
N ASP A 210 6.14 14.79 27.53
CA ASP A 210 4.92 15.51 27.91
C ASP A 210 3.68 14.94 27.23
N TYR A 211 3.78 14.51 25.97
CA TYR A 211 2.70 13.83 25.26
C TYR A 211 2.30 12.52 25.96
N VAL A 212 3.28 11.70 26.36
CA VAL A 212 3.01 10.42 27.06
C VAL A 212 2.43 10.66 28.45
N ASN A 213 2.96 11.65 29.18
CA ASN A 213 2.46 12.03 30.50
C ASN A 213 1.01 12.53 30.42
N LEU A 214 0.74 13.47 29.50
CA LEU A 214 -0.60 14.03 29.30
C LEU A 214 -1.61 12.96 28.85
N GLN A 215 -1.17 11.95 28.09
CA GLN A 215 -2.03 10.83 27.71
C GLN A 215 -2.45 10.02 28.95
N GLY A 216 -1.52 9.73 29.86
CA GLY A 216 -1.81 9.07 31.13
C GLY A 216 -2.72 9.91 32.04
N GLU A 217 -2.47 11.22 32.13
CA GLU A 217 -3.30 12.15 32.90
C GLU A 217 -4.75 12.17 32.41
N VAL A 218 -4.98 12.18 31.09
CA VAL A 218 -6.33 12.11 30.52
C VAL A 218 -7.05 10.81 30.87
N GLU A 219 -6.35 9.67 30.87
CA GLU A 219 -6.95 8.37 31.22
C GLU A 219 -7.31 8.31 32.71
N VAL A 220 -6.41 8.78 33.58
CA VAL A 220 -6.66 8.86 35.03
C VAL A 220 -7.81 9.82 35.32
N TYR A 221 -7.85 10.98 34.67
CA TYR A 221 -8.89 11.97 34.86
C TYR A 221 -10.26 11.45 34.36
N LYS A 222 -10.30 10.74 33.22
CA LYS A 222 -11.52 10.04 32.76
C LYS A 222 -12.00 8.98 33.77
N ALA A 223 -11.07 8.21 34.35
CA ALA A 223 -11.42 7.23 35.38
C ALA A 223 -11.95 7.91 36.64
N LYS A 224 -11.36 9.04 37.03
CA LYS A 224 -11.82 9.87 38.16
C LYS A 224 -13.23 10.40 37.95
N LEU A 225 -13.50 11.00 36.79
CA LEU A 225 -14.83 11.49 36.42
C LEU A 225 -15.88 10.37 36.44
N ARG A 226 -15.52 9.18 35.96
CA ARG A 226 -16.43 8.02 35.96
C ARG A 226 -16.64 7.41 37.35
N ASN A 227 -15.58 7.24 38.13
CA ASN A 227 -15.61 6.45 39.37
C ASN A 227 -15.89 7.30 40.62
N GLU A 228 -15.28 8.48 40.73
CA GLU A 228 -15.45 9.37 41.90
C GLU A 228 -16.63 10.31 41.72
N PHE A 229 -16.79 10.89 40.52
CA PHE A 229 -17.85 11.85 40.24
C PHE A 229 -19.11 11.22 39.62
N GLY A 230 -19.05 9.95 39.22
CA GLY A 230 -20.19 9.22 38.65
C GLY A 230 -20.67 9.78 37.31
N TYR A 231 -19.84 10.56 36.61
CA TYR A 231 -20.24 11.23 35.38
C TYR A 231 -20.63 10.23 34.29
N SER A 232 -21.77 10.49 33.65
CA SER A 232 -22.14 9.81 32.43
C SER A 232 -21.20 10.20 31.29
N ASN A 233 -21.14 9.40 30.22
CA ASN A 233 -20.32 9.71 29.04
C ASN A 233 -20.68 11.07 28.40
N LYS A 234 -21.88 11.62 28.63
CA LYS A 234 -22.27 12.95 28.16
C LYS A 234 -21.65 14.05 29.03
N GLU A 235 -21.69 13.89 30.34
CA GLU A 235 -21.11 14.83 31.31
C GLU A 235 -19.59 14.85 31.23
N MET A 236 -18.95 13.68 31.08
CA MET A 236 -17.51 13.61 30.85
C MET A 236 -17.08 14.38 29.60
N LYS A 237 -17.85 14.31 28.51
CA LYS A 237 -17.55 15.05 27.26
C LYS A 237 -17.80 16.55 27.36
N ALA A 238 -18.65 16.96 28.31
CA ALA A 238 -18.97 18.36 28.58
C ALA A 238 -18.04 18.97 29.64
N ASP A 239 -17.16 18.17 30.26
CA ASP A 239 -16.19 18.63 31.25
C ASP A 239 -15.13 19.53 30.60
N PRO A 240 -15.02 20.82 30.99
CA PRO A 240 -14.10 21.75 30.36
C PRO A 240 -12.62 21.34 30.51
N ASP A 241 -12.25 20.77 31.66
CA ASP A 241 -10.88 20.36 31.94
C ASP A 241 -10.49 19.15 31.08
N LEU A 242 -11.41 18.19 30.90
CA LEU A 242 -11.18 17.07 29.99
C LEU A 242 -11.02 17.54 28.54
N GLN A 243 -11.84 18.48 28.09
CA GLN A 243 -11.75 19.05 26.75
C GLN A 243 -10.42 19.76 26.52
N ASP A 244 -9.92 20.50 27.52
CA ASP A 244 -8.64 21.19 27.46
C ASP A 244 -7.46 20.22 27.39
N MET A 245 -7.47 19.15 28.20
CA MET A 245 -6.43 18.13 28.15
C MET A 245 -6.44 17.36 26.82
N GLU A 246 -7.63 17.00 26.31
CA GLU A 246 -7.78 16.35 25.00
C GLU A 246 -7.37 17.27 23.83
N ALA A 247 -7.66 18.58 23.93
CA ALA A 247 -7.23 19.57 22.95
C ALA A 247 -5.71 19.74 22.92
N ARG A 248 -5.05 19.70 24.09
CA ARG A 248 -3.58 19.69 24.21
C ARG A 248 -2.98 18.42 23.59
N LEU A 249 -3.56 17.24 23.86
CA LEU A 249 -3.15 15.99 23.19
C LEU A 249 -3.31 16.06 21.67
N ALA A 250 -4.45 16.58 21.19
CA ALA A 250 -4.69 16.77 19.77
C ALA A 250 -3.71 17.78 19.15
N ALA A 251 -3.29 18.80 19.90
CA ALA A 251 -2.28 19.77 19.44
C ALA A 251 -0.90 19.11 19.27
N PHE A 252 -0.52 18.20 20.16
CA PHE A 252 0.70 17.40 20.00
C PHE A 252 0.60 16.43 18.80
N GLN A 253 -0.51 15.71 18.64
CA GLN A 253 -0.74 14.83 17.47
C GLN A 253 -0.77 15.59 16.14
N ARG A 254 -1.25 16.84 16.17
CA ARG A 254 -1.20 17.73 15.01
C ARG A 254 0.21 18.25 14.72
N ARG A 255 1.18 18.13 15.62
CA ARG A 255 2.58 18.54 15.40
C ARG A 255 3.51 17.37 15.12
N ALA A 256 3.18 16.17 15.61
CA ALA A 256 3.76 14.90 15.19
C ALA A 256 3.58 14.66 13.67
#